data_AF-A0A2V5KXF5-F1
#
_entry.id   AF-A0A2V5KXF5-F1
#
_cell.length_a   1.000
_cell.length_b   1.000
_cell.length_c   1.000
_cell.angle_alpha   90.00
_cell.angle_beta   90.00
_cell.angle_gamma   90.00
#
_symmetry.space_group_name_H-M   'P 1'
#
loop_
_entity.id
_entity.type
_entity.pdbx_description
1 polymer ?
#
loop_
_entity_poly.entity_id
_entity_poly.type
_entity_poly.pdbx_seq_one_letter_code
_entity_poly.pdbx_strand_id
1 'polypeptide(L)' 'MSQSKRAVWLAASSDKGDRLLQIALEHTRLARRISEIRKMGLRAASALYDRIDELRRERDEIIAQFEGR' A
#
# COMPACT_ATOMS: atom_id res chain seq x y z
N MET A 1 -3.17 -8.48 11.43
CA MET A 1 -4.47 -8.07 12.00
C MET A 1 -5.27 -7.38 10.91
N SER A 2 -6.57 -7.64 10.78
CA SER A 2 -7.43 -6.87 9.86
C SER A 2 -7.76 -5.54 10.52
N GLN A 3 -7.50 -4.42 9.84
CA GLN A 3 -7.89 -3.10 10.30
C GLN A 3 -9.42 -2.98 10.33
N SER A 4 -9.97 -2.26 11.30
CA SER A 4 -11.39 -2.00 11.40
C SER A 4 -11.86 -1.06 10.28
N LYS A 5 -13.06 -1.28 9.74
CA LYS A 5 -13.63 -0.40 8.69
C LYS A 5 -13.70 1.06 9.16
N ARG A 6 -13.91 1.28 10.47
CA ARG A 6 -13.94 2.61 11.09
C ARG A 6 -12.55 3.27 11.06
N ALA A 7 -11.49 2.56 11.44
CA ALA A 7 -10.13 3.11 11.39
C ALA A 7 -9.72 3.49 9.96
N VAL A 8 -10.06 2.65 8.96
CA VAL A 8 -9.82 2.97 7.54
C VAL A 8 -10.55 4.26 7.13
N TRP A 9 -11.81 4.41 7.51
CA TRP A 9 -12.60 5.60 7.17
C TRP A 9 -12.05 6.87 7.84
N LEU A 10 -11.67 6.78 9.12
CA LEU A 10 -11.07 7.89 9.86
C LEU A 10 -9.72 8.30 9.26
N ALA A 11 -8.87 7.33 8.93
CA ALA A 11 -7.57 7.58 8.32
C ALA A 11 -7.72 8.26 6.95
N ALA A 12 -8.64 7.77 6.11
CA ALA A 12 -8.91 8.34 4.79
C ALA A 12 -9.50 9.77 4.85
N SER A 13 -10.25 10.08 5.92
CA SER A 13 -10.87 11.40 6.12
C SER A 13 -9.97 12.38 6.90
N SER A 14 -8.77 11.95 7.28
CA SER A 14 -7.78 12.76 8.00
C SER A 14 -6.78 13.43 7.06
N ASP A 15 -5.81 14.15 7.63
CA ASP A 15 -4.64 14.67 6.91
C ASP A 15 -3.79 13.57 6.24
N LYS A 16 -3.99 12.30 6.60
CA LYS A 16 -3.31 11.15 5.99
C LYS A 16 -3.98 10.64 4.71
N GLY A 17 -5.17 11.14 4.36
CA GLY A 17 -5.93 10.69 3.18
C GLY A 17 -5.13 10.79 1.88
N ASP A 18 -4.46 11.93 1.65
CA ASP A 18 -3.63 12.14 0.46
C ASP A 18 -2.47 11.15 0.38
N ARG A 19 -1.85 10.82 1.53
CA ARG A 19 -0.76 9.84 1.56
C ARG A 19 -1.26 8.43 1.26
N LEU A 20 -2.42 8.05 1.79
CA LEU A 20 -3.06 6.77 1.48
C LEU A 20 -3.41 6.67 -0.01
N LEU A 21 -3.86 7.77 -0.63
CA LEU A 21 -4.09 7.82 -2.08
C LEU A 21 -2.79 7.62 -2.87
N GLN A 22 -1.71 8.30 -2.50
CA GLN A 22 -0.40 8.13 -3.14
C GLN A 22 0.10 6.69 -3.07
N ILE A 23 -0.02 6.06 -1.88
CA ILE A 23 0.34 4.65 -1.69
C ILE A 23 -0.47 3.74 -2.62
N ALA A 24 -1.78 3.96 -2.73
CA ALA A 24 -2.64 3.18 -3.61
C ALA A 24 -2.25 3.33 -5.09
N LEU A 25 -1.98 4.56 -5.54
CA LEU A 25 -1.55 4.84 -6.91
C LEU A 25 -0.20 4.18 -7.24
N GLU A 26 0.77 4.27 -6.33
CA GLU A 26 2.09 3.64 -6.50
C GLU A 26 1.97 2.12 -6.53
N HIS A 27 1.17 1.52 -5.62
CA HIS A 27 0.91 0.09 -5.60
C HIS A 27 0.29 -0.40 -6.92
N THR A 28 -0.70 0.31 -7.47
CA THR A 28 -1.29 -0.02 -8.78
C THR A 28 -0.26 0.08 -9.91
N ARG A 29 0.61 1.10 -9.91
CA ARG A 29 1.69 1.25 -10.90
C ARG A 29 2.69 0.09 -10.85
N LEU A 30 3.12 -0.30 -9.64
CA LEU A 30 4.06 -1.40 -9.44
C LEU A 30 3.43 -2.74 -9.85
N ALA A 31 2.17 -3.00 -9.49
CA ALA A 31 1.46 -4.20 -9.90
C ALA A 31 1.38 -4.34 -11.43
N ARG A 32 1.10 -3.24 -12.15
CA ARG A 32 1.15 -3.22 -13.62
C ARG A 32 2.56 -3.55 -14.13
N ARG A 33 3.59 -2.92 -13.56
CA ARG A 33 4.99 -3.15 -13.97
C ARG A 33 5.44 -4.59 -13.74
N ILE A 34 5.03 -5.20 -12.62
CA ILE A 34 5.29 -6.62 -12.34
C ILE A 34 4.62 -7.50 -13.39
N SER A 35 3.38 -7.20 -13.79
CA SER A 35 2.69 -7.95 -14.85
C SER A 35 3.46 -7.93 -16.18
N GLU A 36 4.07 -6.80 -16.52
CA GLU A 36 4.92 -6.65 -17.71
C GLU A 36 6.23 -7.45 -17.58
N ILE A 37 6.95 -7.29 -16.46
CA ILE A 37 8.29 -7.87 -16.24
C ILE A 37 8.24 -9.36 -15.92
N ARG A 38 7.13 -9.89 -15.38
CA ARG A 38 7.00 -11.32 -15.07
C ARG A 38 7.21 -12.21 -16.31
N LYS A 39 6.96 -11.67 -17.51
CA LYS A 39 7.28 -12.32 -18.80
C LYS A 39 8.78 -12.51 -19.03
N MET A 40 9.63 -11.74 -18.34
CA MET A 40 11.10 -11.74 -18.45
C MET A 40 11.80 -12.50 -17.31
N GLY A 41 11.08 -12.87 -16.23
CA GLY A 41 11.58 -13.70 -15.13
C GLY A 41 11.43 -13.08 -13.73
N LEU A 42 11.16 -13.92 -12.73
CA LEU A 42 10.81 -13.50 -11.36
C LEU A 42 11.90 -12.71 -10.62
N ARG A 43 13.19 -13.01 -10.85
CA ARG A 43 14.31 -12.27 -10.22
C ARG A 43 14.31 -10.79 -10.60
N ALA A 44 13.89 -10.47 -11.83
CA ALA A 44 13.84 -9.08 -12.30
C ALA A 44 12.75 -8.25 -11.60
N ALA A 45 11.79 -8.90 -10.93
CA ALA A 45 10.69 -8.24 -10.24
C ALA A 45 10.90 -8.13 -8.71
N SER A 46 11.97 -8.70 -8.13
CA SER A 46 12.16 -8.78 -6.67
C SER A 46 12.07 -7.41 -5.99
N ALA A 47 12.81 -6.41 -6.51
CA ALA A 47 12.79 -5.06 -5.94
C ALA A 47 11.41 -4.38 -6.01
N LEU A 48 10.56 -4.76 -6.99
CA LEU A 48 9.20 -4.23 -7.08
C LEU A 48 8.29 -4.86 -6.01
N TYR A 49 8.50 -6.14 -5.68
CA TYR A 49 7.79 -6.78 -4.57
C TYR A 49 8.21 -6.18 -3.23
N ASP A 50 9.50 -5.98 -3.01
CA ASP A 50 10.00 -5.34 -1.78
C ASP A 50 9.36 -3.96 -1.57
N ARG A 51 9.27 -3.16 -2.65
CA ARG A 51 8.61 -1.86 -2.62
C ARG A 51 7.11 -1.94 -2.32
N ILE A 52 6.42 -2.93 -2.86
CA ILE A 52 5.01 -3.18 -2.54
C ILE A 52 4.83 -3.48 -1.05
N ASP A 53 5.73 -4.25 -0.44
CA ASP A 53 5.64 -4.60 0.97
C ASP A 53 6.00 -3.43 1.91
N GLU A 54 6.89 -2.53 1.50
CA GLU A 54 7.09 -1.23 2.17
C GLU A 54 5.81 -0.40 2.15
N LEU A 55 5.19 -0.22 0.98
CA LEU A 55 3.95 0.54 0.81
C LEU A 55 2.79 -0.02 1.65
N ARG A 56 2.71 -1.36 1.74
CA ARG A 56 1.71 -2.04 2.59
C ARG A 56 1.96 -1.80 4.07
N ARG A 57 3.21 -1.89 4.53
CA ARG A 57 3.59 -1.57 5.91
C ARG A 57 3.25 -0.13 6.26
N GLU A 58 3.63 0.82 5.41
CA GLU A 58 3.33 2.23 5.62
C GLU A 58 1.82 2.50 5.71
N ARG A 59 1.03 1.90 4.80
CA ARG A 59 -0.44 1.99 4.87
C ARG A 59 -0.97 1.45 6.21
N ASP A 60 -0.50 0.28 6.62
CA ASP A 60 -0.97 -0.38 7.84
C ASP A 60 -0.58 0.41 9.10
N GLU A 61 0.60 1.01 9.11
CA GLU A 61 1.06 1.94 10.16
C GLU A 61 0.20 3.21 10.23
N ILE A 62 -0.16 3.79 9.08
CA ILE A 62 -1.08 4.93 9.02
C ILE A 62 -2.43 4.56 9.62
N ILE A 63 -3.04 3.45 9.18
CA ILE A 63 -4.37 3.04 9.63
C ILE A 63 -4.37 2.67 11.12
N ALA A 64 -3.30 2.03 11.60
CA ALA A 64 -3.17 1.63 13.01
C ALA A 64 -3.25 2.82 13.99
N GLN A 65 -2.87 4.04 13.56
CA GLN A 65 -3.00 5.26 14.38
C GLN A 65 -4.45 5.63 14.69
N PHE A 66 -5.41 5.09 13.95
CA PHE A 66 -6.84 5.34 14.09
C PHE A 66 -7.61 4.17 14.72
N GLU A 67 -6.93 3.09 15.07
CA GLU A 67 -7.55 1.99 15.81
C GLU A 67 -7.91 2.46 17.23
N GLY A 68 -9.13 2.13 17.67
CA GLY A 68 -9.64 2.52 18.99
C GLY A 68 -10.06 3.99 19.14
N ARG A 69 -9.96 4.82 18.10
CA ARG A 69 -10.57 6.16 18.03
C ARG A 69 -12.03 6.04 17.58
#